data_AF-A0A8E0IIR6-F1
#
_entry.id   AF-A0A8E0IIR6-F1
#
_cell.length_a   1.000
_cell.length_b   1.000
_cell.length_c   1.000
_cell.angle_alpha   90.00
_cell.angle_beta   90.00
_cell.angle_gamma   90.00
#
_symmetry.space_group_name_H-M   'P 1'
#
loop_
_entity.id
_entity.type
_entity.pdbx_description
1 polymer ?
#
loop_
_entity_poly.entity_id
_entity_poly.type
_entity_poly.pdbx_seq_one_letter_code
_entity_poly.pdbx_strand_id
1 'polypeptide(L)'
;MLYNQLGDTQVKLGNDLEAIAAYEASVKDKEEFGDAYNALLNLYETQRKQAAKAKNDDDIQKWVTKTDALLDMSKRVMRSGFGY
;
A
#
# COMPACT_ATOMS: atom_id res chain seq x y z
N MET A 1 14.43 -3.32 -3.84
CA MET A 1 14.58 -4.76 -4.13
C MET A 1 14.22 -5.64 -2.92
N LEU A 2 14.86 -5.48 -1.75
CA LEU A 2 14.59 -6.35 -0.58
C LEU A 2 13.12 -6.35 -0.12
N TYR A 3 12.52 -5.17 0.03
CA TYR A 3 11.15 -5.04 0.50
C TYR A 3 10.10 -5.52 -0.52
N ASN A 4 10.38 -5.42 -1.83
CA ASN A 4 9.48 -5.95 -2.86
C ASN A 4 9.38 -7.47 -2.79
N GLN A 5 10.52 -8.15 -2.65
CA GLN A 5 10.54 -9.61 -2.52
C GLN A 5 9.94 -10.05 -1.19
N LEU A 6 10.17 -9.29 -0.12
CA LEU A 6 9.53 -9.53 1.18
C LEU A 6 8.01 -9.43 1.07
N GLY A 7 7.51 -8.37 0.44
CA GLY A 7 6.09 -8.16 0.21
C GLY A 7 5.46 -9.27 -0.65
N ASP A 8 6.07 -9.65 -1.78
CA ASP A 8 5.59 -10.75 -2.63
C ASP A 8 5.53 -12.08 -1.87
N THR A 9 6.54 -12.34 -1.04
CA THR A 9 6.58 -13.54 -0.19
C THR A 9 5.47 -13.51 0.87
N GLN A 10 5.24 -12.35 1.50
CA GLN A 10 4.20 -12.18 2.51
C GLN A 10 2.79 -12.27 1.91
N VAL A 11 2.56 -11.76 0.69
CA VAL A 11 1.30 -11.95 -0.05
C VAL A 11 1.05 -13.44 -0.32
N LYS A 12 2.08 -14.18 -0.74
CA LYS A 12 1.98 -15.64 -0.94
C LYS A 12 1.71 -16.42 0.35
N LEU A 13 2.14 -15.88 1.49
CA LEU A 13 1.90 -16.45 2.81
C LEU A 13 0.51 -16.10 3.36
N GLY A 14 -0.25 -15.20 2.71
CA GLY A 14 -1.53 -14.68 3.22
C GLY A 14 -1.38 -13.63 4.32
N ASN A 15 -0.18 -13.10 4.51
CA ASN A 15 0.15 -12.11 5.53
C ASN A 15 0.05 -10.70 4.94
N ASP A 16 -1.14 -10.32 4.49
CA ASP A 16 -1.39 -9.04 3.80
C ASP A 16 -0.92 -7.83 4.64
N LEU A 17 -1.09 -7.88 5.96
CA LEU A 17 -0.68 -6.82 6.89
C LEU A 17 0.85 -6.65 6.97
N GLU A 18 1.59 -7.75 6.99
CA GLU A 18 3.07 -7.71 7.01
C GLU A 18 3.61 -7.25 5.66
N ALA A 19 2.99 -7.68 4.55
CA ALA A 19 3.31 -7.20 3.22
C ALA A 19 3.13 -5.68 3.13
N ILE A 20 1.99 -5.16 3.61
CA ILE A 20 1.71 -3.72 3.68
C ILE A 20 2.79 -2.99 4.46
N ALA A 21 3.14 -3.45 5.67
CA ALA A 21 4.15 -2.80 6.48
C ALA A 21 5.53 -2.74 5.79
N ALA A 22 5.92 -3.82 5.10
CA ALA A 22 7.15 -3.89 4.33
C ALA A 22 7.16 -2.91 3.15
N TYR A 23 6.06 -2.81 2.41
CA TYR A 23 5.94 -1.85 1.31
C TYR A 23 5.84 -0.41 1.82
N GLU A 24 5.11 -0.12 2.90
CA GLU A 24 5.05 1.22 3.52
C GLU A 24 6.45 1.68 3.96
N ALA A 25 7.24 0.79 4.57
CA ALA A 25 8.63 1.07 4.91
C ALA A 25 9.48 1.37 3.66
N SER A 26 9.31 0.58 2.60
CA SER A 26 10.05 0.78 1.34
C SER A 26 9.71 2.11 0.65
N VAL A 27 8.43 2.48 0.60
CA VAL A 27 7.96 3.73 0.00
C VAL A 27 8.45 4.92 0.81
N LYS A 28 8.51 4.81 2.14
CA LYS A 28 9.00 5.87 3.03
C LYS A 28 10.52 6.05 2.99
N ASP A 29 11.28 4.97 2.82
CA ASP A 29 12.74 4.98 2.87
C ASP A 29 13.39 5.37 1.54
N LYS A 30 12.84 4.87 0.41
CA LYS A 30 13.45 5.05 -0.91
C LYS A 30 12.71 5.98 -1.85
N GLU A 31 11.52 6.44 -1.47
CA GLU A 31 10.58 7.10 -2.39
C GLU A 31 10.36 6.29 -3.68
N GLU A 32 10.55 4.96 -3.62
CA GLU A 32 10.31 4.07 -4.75
C GLU A 32 8.79 3.79 -4.83
N PHE A 33 8.04 4.74 -5.38
CA PHE A 33 6.60 4.67 -5.63
C PHE A 33 6.22 3.83 -6.88
N GLY A 34 7.15 3.08 -7.46
CA GLY A 34 6.88 2.26 -8.65
C GLY A 34 6.16 0.95 -8.33
N ASP A 35 6.92 -0.09 -8.02
CA ASP A 35 6.38 -1.42 -7.74
C ASP A 35 5.69 -1.52 -6.37
N ALA A 36 6.32 -1.00 -5.32
CA ALA A 36 5.83 -1.12 -3.94
C ALA A 36 4.47 -0.43 -3.75
N TYR A 37 4.27 0.69 -4.45
CA TYR A 37 3.02 1.44 -4.45
C TYR A 37 1.88 0.68 -5.13
N ASN A 38 2.14 0.11 -6.33
CA ASN A 38 1.14 -0.71 -7.02
C ASN A 38 0.77 -1.95 -6.18
N ALA A 39 1.75 -2.56 -5.51
CA ALA A 39 1.50 -3.67 -4.59
C ALA A 39 0.65 -3.24 -3.37
N LEU A 40 0.94 -2.09 -2.76
CA LEU A 40 0.12 -1.53 -1.66
C LEU A 40 -1.32 -1.27 -2.08
N LEU A 41 -1.53 -0.67 -3.25
CA LEU A 41 -2.87 -0.41 -3.78
C LEU A 41 -3.67 -1.71 -3.91
N ASN A 42 -3.08 -2.73 -4.53
CA ASN A 42 -3.73 -4.02 -4.71
C ASN A 42 -4.04 -4.72 -3.37
N LEU A 43 -3.15 -4.60 -2.39
CA LEU A 43 -3.35 -5.13 -1.03
C LEU A 43 -4.48 -4.40 -0.29
N TYR A 44 -4.53 -3.07 -0.35
CA TYR A 44 -5.61 -2.30 0.26
C TYR A 44 -6.97 -2.59 -0.37
N GLU A 45 -7.04 -2.75 -1.70
CA GLU A 45 -8.27 -3.17 -2.37
C GLU A 45 -8.70 -4.58 -1.96
N THR A 46 -7.75 -5.50 -1.80
CA THR A 46 -8.01 -6.86 -1.32
C THR A 46 -8.58 -6.82 0.11
N GLN A 47 -7.93 -6.09 1.02
CA GLN A 47 -8.39 -5.94 2.39
C GLN A 47 -9.76 -5.27 2.49
N ARG A 48 -10.01 -4.23 1.68
CA ARG A 48 -11.33 -3.61 1.57
C ARG A 48 -12.41 -4.59 1.11
N LYS A 49 -12.11 -5.47 0.14
CA LYS A 49 -13.05 -6.53 -0.29
C LYS A 49 -13.30 -7.55 0.81
N GLN A 50 -12.28 -7.91 1.60
CA GLN A 50 -12.43 -8.80 2.76
C GLN A 50 -13.30 -8.15 3.85
N ALA A 51 -13.04 -6.89 4.18
CA ALA A 51 -13.84 -6.10 5.11
C ALA A 51 -15.30 -5.95 4.66
N ALA A 52 -15.53 -5.72 3.35
CA ALA A 52 -16.87 -5.68 2.76
C ALA A 52 -17.60 -7.03 2.88
N LYS A 53 -16.89 -8.14 2.67
CA LYS A 53 -17.45 -9.49 2.91
C LYS A 53 -17.80 -9.71 4.38
N ALA A 54 -16.95 -9.21 5.29
CA ALA A 54 -17.18 -9.27 6.73
C ALA A 54 -18.24 -8.27 7.22
N LYS A 55 -18.79 -7.41 6.33
CA LYS A 55 -19.67 -6.27 6.68
C LYS A 55 -19.07 -5.40 7.79
N ASN A 56 -17.76 -5.22 7.75
CA ASN A 56 -17.04 -4.41 8.73
C ASN A 56 -16.76 -3.03 8.14
N ASP A 57 -17.72 -2.12 8.32
CA ASP A 57 -17.66 -0.77 7.77
C ASP A 57 -16.45 0.04 8.26
N ASP A 58 -15.99 -0.20 9.50
CA ASP A 58 -14.83 0.46 10.09
C ASP A 58 -13.55 0.13 9.33
N ASP A 59 -13.36 -1.15 9.03
CA ASP A 59 -12.19 -1.65 8.31
C ASP A 59 -12.25 -1.22 6.84
N ILE A 60 -13.43 -1.19 6.21
CA ILE A 60 -13.62 -0.61 4.86
C ILE A 60 -13.17 0.86 4.85
N GLN A 61 -13.63 1.66 5.82
CA GLN A 61 -13.28 3.08 5.90
C GLN A 61 -11.77 3.25 6.09
N LYS A 62 -11.17 2.45 6.97
CA LYS A 62 -9.73 2.45 7.23
C LYS A 62 -8.91 2.19 5.96
N TRP A 63 -9.25 1.18 5.17
CA TRP A 63 -8.54 0.86 3.92
C TRP A 63 -8.77 1.91 2.83
N VAL A 64 -9.98 2.48 2.75
CA VAL A 64 -10.29 3.60 1.85
C VAL A 64 -9.43 4.82 2.21
N THR A 65 -9.41 5.21 3.48
CA THR A 65 -8.60 6.36 3.94
C THR A 65 -7.10 6.12 3.73
N LYS A 66 -6.60 4.91 3.99
CA LYS A 66 -5.20 4.55 3.71
C LYS A 66 -4.86 4.63 2.22
N THR A 67 -5.77 4.19 1.36
CA THR A 67 -5.60 4.26 -0.10
C THR A 67 -5.54 5.71 -0.59
N ASP A 68 -6.46 6.55 -0.11
CA ASP A 68 -6.51 7.96 -0.46
C ASP A 68 -5.26 8.72 0.03
N ALA A 69 -4.83 8.47 1.27
CA ALA A 69 -3.60 9.04 1.82
C ALA A 69 -2.36 8.62 1.03
N LEU A 70 -2.29 7.36 0.58
CA LEU A 70 -1.20 6.86 -0.24
C LEU A 70 -1.18 7.54 -1.62
N LEU A 71 -2.34 7.73 -2.26
CA LEU A 71 -2.50 8.46 -3.53
C LEU A 71 -2.13 9.95 -3.39
N ASP A 72 -2.52 10.60 -2.30
CA ASP A 72 -2.15 11.99 -2.02
C ASP A 72 -0.63 12.12 -1.84
N MET A 73 -0.02 11.22 -1.06
CA MET A 73 1.42 11.20 -0.84
C MET A 73 2.18 11.00 -2.15
N SER A 74 1.79 10.04 -2.99
CA SER A 74 2.45 9.80 -4.28
C SER A 74 2.31 10.99 -5.23
N LYS A 75 1.12 11.60 -5.28
CA LYS A 75 0.86 12.80 -6.09
C LYS A 75 1.70 14.00 -5.64
N ARG A 76 1.89 14.16 -4.34
CA ARG A 76 2.74 15.21 -3.76
C ARG A 76 4.21 14.97 -4.07
N VAL A 77 4.71 13.75 -3.87
CA VAL A 77 6.10 13.39 -4.18
C VAL A 77 6.39 13.56 -5.68
N MET A 78 5.51 13.07 -6.56
CA MET A 78 5.67 13.28 -8.01
C MET A 78 5.63 14.76 -8.37
N ARG A 79 4.70 15.55 -7.82
CA ARG A 79 4.63 16.99 -8.09
C ARG A 79 5.86 17.75 -7.58
N SER A 80 6.45 17.31 -6.48
CA SER A 80 7.65 17.92 -5.89
C SER A 80 8.97 17.46 -6.54
N GLY A 81 9.00 16.28 -7.17
CA GLY A 81 10.20 15.73 -7.84
C GLY A 81 10.46 16.30 -9.24
N PHE A 82 9.47 16.93 -9.89
CA PHE A 82 9.59 17.53 -11.23
C PHE A 82 9.77 19.05 -11.20
N GLY A 83 10.56 19.57 -10.27
CA GLY A 83 10.73 21.00 -10.07
C GLY A 83 12.15 21.50 -10.21
N TYR A 84 12.84 21.30 -11.35
CA TYR A 84 13.91 22.18 -11.87
C TYR A 84 14.00 22.06 -13.39
#